data_AF-A0A838EHM9-F1
#
_entry.id   AF-A0A838EHM9-F1
#
_cell.length_a   1.000
_cell.length_b   1.000
_cell.length_c   1.000
_cell.angle_alpha   90.00
_cell.angle_beta   90.00
_cell.angle_gamma   90.00
#
_symmetry.space_group_name_H-M   'P 1'
#
loop_
_entity.id
_entity.type
_entity.pdbx_description
1 polymer ?
#
loop_
_entity_poly.entity_id
_entity_poly.type
_entity_poly.pdbx_seq_one_letter_code
_entity_poly.pdbx_strand_id
1 'polypeptide(L)' 'FSEQFSDGVGPRGVSPEEISALFAEGWSINYIRATHFELSITRYQPPAWIASITYNG' A
#
# COMPACT_ATOMS: atom_id res chain seq x y z
N PHE A 1 0.77 -11.37 10.53
CA PHE A 1 1.03 -10.61 9.29
C PHE A 1 1.76 -11.55 8.35
N SER A 2 1.09 -11.99 7.29
CA SER A 2 1.51 -13.14 6.48
C SER A 2 2.76 -12.83 5.66
N GLU A 3 3.81 -13.60 5.88
CA GLU A 3 5.02 -13.63 5.06
C GLU A 3 4.76 -14.43 3.78
N GLN A 4 5.02 -13.85 2.60
CA GLN A 4 5.50 -14.63 1.47
C GLN A 4 6.32 -13.76 0.52
N PHE A 5 7.64 -13.92 0.62
CA PHE A 5 8.68 -13.43 -0.27
C PHE A 5 9.11 -14.55 -1.22
N SER A 6 9.39 -14.22 -2.49
CA SER A 6 10.36 -14.83 -3.45
C SER A 6 10.13 -14.13 -4.81
N ASP A 7 11.04 -13.57 -5.59
CA ASP A 7 12.50 -13.45 -5.57
C ASP A 7 12.87 -12.05 -6.11
N GLY A 8 13.47 -11.20 -5.27
CA GLY A 8 13.85 -9.83 -5.68
C GLY A 8 13.75 -8.78 -4.57
N VAL A 9 14.39 -9.06 -3.42
CA VAL A 9 14.78 -8.15 -2.31
C VAL A 9 13.94 -6.85 -2.18
N GLY A 10 12.75 -6.93 -1.58
CA GLY A 10 12.00 -5.74 -1.19
C GLY A 10 10.67 -6.04 -0.50
N PRO A 11 10.16 -5.13 0.36
CA PRO A 11 8.84 -5.28 0.97
C PRO A 11 7.77 -5.49 -0.10
N ARG A 12 6.74 -6.29 0.21
CA ARG A 12 5.68 -6.62 -0.74
C ARG A 12 4.97 -5.34 -1.19
N GLY A 13 4.70 -5.23 -2.49
CA GLY A 13 3.71 -4.29 -2.99
C GLY A 13 2.33 -4.61 -2.41
N VAL A 14 1.52 -3.58 -2.18
CA VAL A 14 0.10 -3.71 -1.79
C VAL A 14 -0.75 -3.05 -2.86
N SER A 15 -1.90 -3.64 -3.17
CA SER A 15 -2.86 -3.05 -4.11
C SER A 15 -3.89 -2.17 -3.38
N PRO A 16 -4.57 -1.24 -4.08
CA PRO A 16 -5.66 -0.45 -3.49
C PRO A 16 -6.80 -1.32 -2.94
N GLU A 17 -7.07 -2.46 -3.58
CA GLU A 17 -8.09 -3.42 -3.15
C GLU A 17 -7.70 -4.08 -1.82
N GLU A 18 -6.42 -4.39 -1.63
CA GLU A 18 -5.90 -4.95 -0.39
C GLU A 18 -5.93 -3.94 0.76
N ILE A 19 -5.61 -2.67 0.47
CA ILE A 19 -5.80 -1.57 1.43
C ILE A 19 -7.28 -1.47 1.78
N SER A 20 -8.16 -1.54 0.79
CA SER A 20 -9.62 -1.44 1.00
C SER A 20 -10.17 -2.56 1.86
N ALA A 21 -9.75 -3.79 1.59
CA ALA A 21 -10.15 -4.97 2.36
C ALA A 21 -9.63 -4.90 3.81
N LEU A 22 -8.39 -4.43 4.02
CA LEU A 22 -7.78 -4.36 5.35
C LEU A 22 -8.50 -3.38 6.28
N PHE A 23 -9.01 -2.27 5.74
CA PHE A 23 -9.68 -1.22 6.50
C PHE A 23 -11.20 -1.23 6.34
N ALA A 24 -11.79 -2.35 5.90
CA ALA A 24 -13.22 -2.46 5.67
C ALA A 24 -14.08 -2.39 6.94
N GLU A 25 -13.53 -2.78 8.09
CA GLU A 25 -14.26 -2.89 9.35
C GLU A 25 -13.80 -1.84 10.36
N GLY A 26 -14.72 -0.98 10.81
CA GLY A 26 -14.43 0.04 11.85
C GLY A 26 -13.67 1.28 11.35
N TRP A 27 -13.32 1.34 10.08
CA TRP A 27 -12.65 2.49 9.46
C TRP A 27 -13.40 2.96 8.21
N SER A 28 -13.22 4.23 7.87
CA SER A 28 -13.65 4.84 6.61
C SER A 28 -12.43 5.23 5.80
N ILE A 29 -12.38 4.79 4.54
CA ILE A 29 -11.34 5.20 3.60
C ILE A 29 -11.79 6.50 2.94
N ASN A 30 -11.08 7.60 3.21
CA ASN A 30 -11.37 8.90 2.62
C ASN A 30 -10.86 8.98 1.18
N TYR A 31 -9.64 8.50 0.94
CA TYR A 31 -9.07 8.34 -0.39
C TYR A 31 -7.89 7.36 -0.40
N ILE A 32 -7.63 6.76 -1.55
CA ILE A 32 -6.37 6.08 -1.91
C ILE A 32 -5.90 6.71 -3.22
N ARG A 33 -4.67 7.22 -3.27
CA ARG A 33 -4.12 7.89 -4.46
C ARG A 33 -2.82 7.23 -4.89
N ALA A 34 -2.69 7.02 -6.20
CA ALA A 34 -1.44 6.61 -6.82
C ALA A 34 -0.35 7.64 -6.56
N THR A 35 0.83 7.18 -6.19
CA THR A 35 2.04 7.96 -6.05
C THR A 35 3.25 7.09 -6.42
N HIS A 36 4.45 7.65 -6.28
CA HIS A 36 5.71 6.97 -6.56
C HIS A 36 6.67 7.17 -5.39
N PHE A 37 7.45 6.13 -5.08
CA PHE A 37 8.63 6.29 -4.22
C PHE A 37 9.80 6.80 -5.05
N GLU A 38 10.45 7.86 -4.58
CA GLU A 38 11.75 8.25 -5.10
C GLU A 38 12.79 7.26 -4.58
N LEU A 39 13.21 6.34 -5.44
CA LEU A 39 14.26 5.37 -5.14
C LEU A 39 15.57 5.80 -5.78
N SER A 40 16.63 5.87 -4.98
CA SER A 40 17.98 6.20 -5.44
C SER A 40 18.71 5.03 -6.12
N ILE A 41 18.22 3.80 -5.92
CA ILE A 41 18.88 2.57 -6.36
C ILE A 41 18.43 2.04 -7.72
N THR A 42 17.31 2.52 -8.27
CA THR A 42 16.80 2.02 -9.55
C THR A 42 16.04 3.12 -10.32
N ARG A 43 16.05 3.05 -11.67
CA ARG A 43 15.17 3.89 -12.52
C ARG A 43 13.70 3.45 -12.50
N TYR A 44 13.43 2.27 -11.95
CA TYR A 44 12.08 1.75 -11.77
C TYR A 44 11.46 2.37 -10.51
N GLN A 45 10.33 3.04 -10.69
CA GLN A 45 9.53 3.57 -9.59
C GLN A 45 8.39 2.58 -9.33
N PRO A 46 8.44 1.79 -8.24
CA PRO A 46 7.36 0.89 -7.93
C PRO A 46 6.07 1.67 -7.66
N PRO A 47 4.90 1.12 -8.03
CA PRO A 47 3.62 1.70 -7.67
C PRO A 47 3.52 1.90 -6.15
N ALA A 48 3.08 3.07 -5.74
CA ALA A 48 2.91 3.41 -4.33
C ALA A 48 1.56 4.10 -4.11
N TRP A 49 1.09 4.09 -2.86
CA TRP A 49 -0.24 4.58 -2.50
C TRP A 49 -0.17 5.50 -1.28
N ILE A 50 -0.85 6.65 -1.35
CA ILE A 50 -1.18 7.45 -0.17
C ILE A 50 -2.64 7.22 0.16
N ALA A 51 -2.90 6.71 1.35
CA ALA A 51 -4.24 6.49 1.86
C ALA A 51 -4.54 7.44 3.02
N SER A 52 -5.73 8.05 3.01
CA SER A 52 -6.29 8.73 4.17
C SER A 52 -7.45 7.90 4.70
N ILE A 53 -7.37 7.57 5.98
CA ILE A 53 -8.28 6.63 6.63
C ILE A 53 -8.67 7.22 7.99
N THR A 54 -9.94 7.16 8.33
CA THR A 54 -10.51 7.65 9.59
C THR A 54 -11.10 6.49 10.36
N TYR A 55 -10.85 6.44 11.67
CA TYR A 55 -11.50 5.47 12.56
C TYR A 55 -12.94 5.92 12.85
N ASN A 56 -13.89 5.00 12.77
CA ASN A 56 -15.33 5.29 12.97
C ASN A 56 -15.81 5.10 14.42
N GLY A 57 -14.90 4.77 15.35
CA GLY A 57 -15.26 4.58 16.76
C GLY A 57 -15.31 5.85 17.60
#